data_AF-A0A949QC37-F1
#
_entry.id   AF-A0A949QC37-F1
#
_cell.length_a   1.000
_cell.length_b   1.000
_cell.length_c   1.000
_cell.angle_alpha   90.00
_cell.angle_beta   90.00
_cell.angle_gamma   90.00
#
_symmetry.space_group_name_H-M   'P 1'
#
loop_
_entity.id
_entity.type
_entity.pdbx_description
1 polymer ?
#
loop_
_entity_poly.entity_id
_entity_poly.type
_entity_poly.pdbx_seq_one_letter_code
_entity_poly.pdbx_strand_id
1 'polypeptide(L)'
;LSLPLRCGTRLENIPAKLPYLSADPQRIERWRPALKKNIFKYENFKVGLVWRGATGHRNDAHRSLPGLATLAPLWSVPGVRFISLQKGAGEEEANTPPAGQPILPLGPEIHDFADTAAIVAQLDLVICVDTSITHLAGALGQSCWVMLPAVGTDWRWLHERSDSPWYPGTMRLFRQTSAGDWGAPVAEVAKALRERVENLQGEKQRAAASVVAAVASSATSAPHAISDETAAPNTVTANPPPEEIDHLISLFARQRFDEGMTVAIALTERYPSNSFAWKALGACLTLAGRKEEAAALLNPDDLEGHRNLAIALKQQDRMTEAEHSYRQIVRLQPDHVDAHTNLGRILSDRGLFAAAENSYRRALELKPDRFRLHGNLGNVLKAQGCLDEAENSYRRALALKPDYAQAGSNLGILLLSLGRYTEGWPYYEARYNS
;
A
#
# COMPACT_ATOMS: atom_id res chain seq x y z
N LEU A 1 25.64 32.96 -7.85
CA LEU A 1 25.53 33.70 -6.56
C LEU A 1 25.12 32.71 -5.48
N SER A 2 25.86 32.63 -4.36
CA SER A 2 25.54 31.72 -3.25
C SER A 2 24.57 32.39 -2.26
N LEU A 3 23.39 31.80 -2.07
CA LEU A 3 22.35 32.30 -1.16
C LEU A 3 22.80 32.26 0.32
N PRO A 4 23.46 31.19 0.81
CA PRO A 4 24.08 31.18 2.14
C PRO A 4 25.07 32.33 2.38
N LEU A 5 25.89 32.67 1.37
CA LEU A 5 26.84 33.79 1.47
C LEU A 5 26.13 35.13 1.61
N ARG A 6 25.03 35.35 0.86
CA ARG A 6 24.23 36.58 0.93
C ARG A 6 23.45 36.71 2.24
N CYS A 7 22.99 35.59 2.80
CA CYS A 7 22.26 35.55 4.08
C CYS A 7 23.19 35.51 5.30
N GLY A 8 24.52 35.49 5.12
CA GLY A 8 25.47 35.38 6.24
C GLY A 8 25.31 34.08 7.04
N THR A 9 24.87 33.01 6.37
CA THR A 9 24.61 31.71 7.02
C THR A 9 25.92 31.04 7.44
N ARG A 10 26.01 30.70 8.72
CA ARG A 10 27.08 30.00 9.44
C ARG A 10 26.46 28.82 10.19
N LEU A 11 27.27 27.87 10.65
CA LEU A 11 26.77 26.67 11.33
C LEU A 11 25.89 27.01 12.54
N GLU A 12 26.24 28.07 13.27
CA GLU A 12 25.54 28.57 14.45
C GLU A 12 24.20 29.26 14.16
N ASN A 13 23.92 29.66 12.92
CA ASN A 13 22.72 30.42 12.56
C ASN A 13 21.93 29.84 11.37
N ILE A 14 22.16 28.55 11.04
CA ILE A 14 21.33 27.85 10.05
C ILE A 14 19.86 27.91 10.50
N PRO A 15 18.93 28.39 9.65
CA PRO A 15 17.50 28.39 9.98
C PRO A 15 17.01 26.94 10.13
N ALA A 16 16.82 26.50 11.37
CA ALA A 16 16.61 25.09 11.69
C ALA A 16 15.38 24.86 12.60
N LYS A 17 14.38 25.73 12.54
CA LYS A 17 13.12 25.54 13.27
C LYS A 17 12.32 24.43 12.59
N LEU A 18 12.18 23.30 13.29
CA LEU A 18 11.40 22.14 12.86
C LEU A 18 10.15 21.93 13.73
N PRO A 19 9.08 21.34 13.18
CA PRO A 19 8.85 21.12 11.76
C PRO A 19 8.51 22.45 11.04
N TYR A 20 8.88 22.58 9.77
CA TYR A 20 8.45 23.69 8.91
C TYR A 20 7.53 23.24 7.77
N LEU A 21 7.28 21.93 7.65
CA LEU A 21 6.21 21.35 6.83
C LEU A 21 5.30 20.49 7.72
N SER A 22 4.04 20.36 7.32
CA SER A 22 3.07 19.44 7.90
C SER A 22 2.44 18.60 6.81
N ALA A 23 2.27 17.30 7.08
CA ALA A 23 1.53 16.43 6.17
C ALA A 23 0.02 16.74 6.23
N ASP A 24 -0.66 16.59 5.09
CA ASP A 24 -2.11 16.79 4.98
C ASP A 24 -2.86 15.75 5.85
N PRO A 25 -3.68 16.18 6.84
CA PRO A 25 -4.43 15.28 7.70
C PRO A 25 -5.34 14.30 6.96
N GLN A 26 -5.94 14.71 5.83
CA GLN A 26 -6.80 13.81 5.05
C GLN A 26 -5.98 12.71 4.39
N ARG A 27 -4.78 13.03 3.90
CA ARG A 27 -3.85 12.04 3.35
C ARG A 27 -3.29 11.13 4.43
N ILE A 28 -3.00 11.65 5.63
CA ILE A 28 -2.62 10.82 6.78
C ILE A 28 -3.69 9.75 7.03
N GLU A 29 -4.96 10.16 7.10
CA GLU A 29 -6.05 9.22 7.35
C GLU A 29 -6.25 8.23 6.20
N ARG A 30 -6.08 8.67 4.95
CA ARG A 30 -6.09 7.79 3.77
C ARG A 30 -5.01 6.70 3.85
N TRP A 31 -3.81 7.03 4.31
CA TRP A 31 -2.68 6.11 4.39
C TRP A 31 -2.68 5.25 5.66
N ARG A 32 -3.39 5.68 6.71
CA ARG A 32 -3.44 4.98 8.00
C ARG A 32 -3.86 3.51 7.88
N PRO A 33 -4.89 3.12 7.09
CA PRO A 33 -5.24 1.73 6.88
C PRO A 33 -4.11 0.90 6.26
N ALA A 34 -3.38 1.44 5.27
CA ALA A 34 -2.27 0.74 4.62
C ALA A 34 -1.15 0.42 5.61
N LEU A 35 -0.85 1.35 6.52
CA LEU A 35 0.13 1.16 7.59
C LEU A 35 -0.39 0.28 8.75
N LYS A 36 -1.71 0.12 8.89
CA LYS A 36 -2.35 -0.77 9.87
C LYS A 36 -2.59 -2.19 9.36
N LYS A 37 -2.41 -2.48 8.05
CA LYS A 37 -2.52 -3.85 7.51
C LYS A 37 -1.66 -4.81 8.35
N ASN A 38 -2.29 -5.73 9.08
CA ASN A 38 -1.61 -6.61 10.03
C ASN A 38 -0.99 -7.80 9.31
N ILE A 39 0.31 -7.71 9.02
CA ILE A 39 1.12 -8.86 8.58
C ILE A 39 1.88 -9.45 9.79
N PHE A 40 1.94 -8.75 10.94
CA PHE A 40 2.68 -9.18 12.14
C PHE A 40 1.90 -8.88 13.43
N LYS A 41 2.05 -9.77 14.42
CA LYS A 41 1.20 -9.96 15.62
C LYS A 41 1.30 -8.87 16.72
N TYR A 42 2.00 -7.75 16.51
CA TYR A 42 2.28 -6.74 17.54
C TYR A 42 2.32 -5.30 17.01
N GLU A 43 2.11 -4.30 17.89
CA GLU A 43 2.35 -2.87 17.64
C GLU A 43 3.86 -2.60 17.46
N ASN A 44 4.37 -2.90 16.27
CA ASN A 44 5.79 -2.85 15.93
C ASN A 44 6.29 -1.42 15.62
N PHE A 45 7.56 -1.15 15.92
CA PHE A 45 8.27 0.09 15.58
C PHE A 45 8.39 0.20 14.05
N LYS A 46 7.78 1.21 13.44
CA LYS A 46 7.64 1.35 11.98
C LYS A 46 8.81 2.13 11.38
N VAL A 47 9.52 1.47 10.48
CA VAL A 47 10.70 2.02 9.80
C VAL A 47 10.46 2.11 8.30
N GLY A 48 10.54 3.32 7.74
CA GLY A 48 10.51 3.54 6.29
C GLY A 48 11.88 3.34 5.67
N LEU A 49 11.99 2.62 4.56
CA LEU A 49 13.25 2.34 3.87
C LEU A 49 13.29 2.92 2.45
N VAL A 50 14.44 3.51 2.08
CA VAL A 50 14.80 3.93 0.71
C VAL A 50 16.28 3.63 0.47
N TRP A 51 16.60 2.74 -0.45
CA TRP A 51 17.98 2.26 -0.66
C TRP A 51 18.59 2.68 -1.99
N ARG A 52 17.80 3.25 -2.90
CA ARG A 52 18.29 3.78 -4.18
C ARG A 52 17.72 5.16 -4.50
N GLY A 53 18.54 5.94 -5.19
CA GLY A 53 18.13 7.18 -5.81
C GLY A 53 17.59 7.01 -7.23
N ALA A 54 17.23 8.12 -7.86
CA ALA A 54 16.84 8.17 -9.26
C ALA A 54 18.05 7.98 -10.19
N THR A 55 17.92 7.10 -11.19
CA THR A 55 18.98 6.72 -12.16
C THR A 55 19.52 7.88 -13.01
N GLY A 56 18.76 8.97 -13.15
CA GLY A 56 19.19 10.19 -13.85
C GLY A 56 20.06 11.15 -13.01
N HIS A 57 20.31 10.85 -11.73
CA HIS A 57 21.11 11.72 -10.86
C HIS A 57 22.62 11.48 -11.07
N ARG A 58 23.39 12.58 -11.19
CA ARG A 58 24.83 12.53 -11.52
C ARG A 58 25.68 11.65 -10.59
N ASN A 59 25.32 11.57 -9.31
CA ASN A 59 26.02 10.77 -8.30
C ASN A 59 25.24 9.52 -7.84
N ASP A 60 24.34 8.97 -8.67
CA ASP A 60 23.52 7.81 -8.28
C ASP A 60 24.32 6.56 -8.00
N ALA A 61 25.30 6.25 -8.86
CA ALA A 61 26.12 5.05 -8.74
C ALA A 61 26.85 4.91 -7.40
N HIS A 62 27.22 6.03 -6.77
CA HIS A 62 27.94 6.01 -5.50
C HIS A 62 27.00 6.03 -4.29
N ARG A 63 25.86 6.73 -4.37
CA ARG A 63 24.97 6.93 -3.22
C ARG A 63 23.89 5.86 -3.07
N SER A 64 23.60 5.10 -4.11
CA SER A 64 22.64 4.00 -4.09
C SER A 64 23.29 2.70 -3.57
N LEU A 65 22.54 1.92 -2.79
CA LEU A 65 22.96 0.56 -2.42
C LEU A 65 22.83 -0.37 -3.64
N PRO A 66 23.62 -1.47 -3.70
CA PRO A 66 23.51 -2.48 -4.75
C PRO A 66 22.15 -3.16 -4.85
N GLY A 67 21.35 -3.12 -3.79
CA GLY A 67 19.99 -3.66 -3.71
C GLY A 67 19.51 -3.81 -2.26
N LEU A 68 18.23 -4.10 -2.08
CA LEU A 68 17.55 -4.33 -0.80
C LEU A 68 18.24 -5.40 0.02
N ALA A 69 18.76 -6.46 -0.63
CA ALA A 69 19.46 -7.56 0.04
C ALA A 69 20.64 -7.10 0.91
N THR A 70 21.26 -5.97 0.56
CA THR A 70 22.35 -5.34 1.33
C THR A 70 21.89 -4.94 2.74
N LEU A 71 20.60 -4.67 2.92
CA LEU A 71 19.98 -4.26 4.19
C LEU A 71 19.60 -5.44 5.11
N ALA A 72 19.91 -6.68 4.73
CA ALA A 72 19.56 -7.89 5.50
C ALA A 72 19.79 -7.80 7.03
N PRO A 73 20.89 -7.19 7.54
CA PRO A 73 21.12 -7.08 8.99
C PRO A 73 20.00 -6.38 9.76
N LEU A 74 19.24 -5.47 9.12
CA LEU A 74 18.15 -4.74 9.77
C LEU A 74 17.03 -5.68 10.26
N TRP A 75 16.77 -6.79 9.54
CA TRP A 75 15.75 -7.77 9.91
C TRP A 75 16.14 -8.67 11.09
N SER A 76 17.38 -8.58 11.57
CA SER A 76 17.79 -9.22 12.83
C SER A 76 17.28 -8.49 14.08
N VAL A 77 16.69 -7.29 13.92
CA VAL A 77 16.16 -6.49 15.03
C VAL A 77 14.69 -6.86 15.29
N PRO A 78 14.36 -7.49 16.43
CA PRO A 78 13.00 -7.90 16.72
C PRO A 78 12.08 -6.69 16.96
N GLY A 79 10.78 -6.86 16.64
CA GLY A 79 9.76 -5.83 16.90
C GLY A 79 9.79 -4.63 15.94
N VAL A 80 10.61 -4.69 14.88
CA VAL A 80 10.63 -3.67 13.82
C VAL A 80 9.77 -4.12 12.64
N ARG A 81 9.02 -3.18 12.09
CA ARG A 81 8.29 -3.34 10.84
C ARG A 81 8.91 -2.43 9.78
N PHE A 82 9.26 -2.99 8.63
CA PHE A 82 9.80 -2.22 7.51
C PHE A 82 8.73 -1.89 6.48
N ILE A 83 8.74 -0.63 6.02
CA ILE A 83 7.85 -0.07 5.01
C ILE A 83 8.72 0.47 3.88
N SER A 84 8.51 0.03 2.66
CA SER A 84 9.21 0.58 1.51
C SER A 84 8.62 1.93 1.14
N LEU A 85 9.47 2.95 1.12
CA LEU A 85 9.21 4.25 0.50
C LEU A 85 9.95 4.36 -0.85
N GLN A 86 10.57 3.28 -1.32
CA GLN A 86 11.33 3.25 -2.57
C GLN A 86 10.38 3.46 -3.76
N LYS A 87 10.71 4.43 -4.61
CA LYS A 87 9.99 4.75 -5.84
C LYS A 87 10.96 4.73 -7.02
N GLY A 88 10.57 4.11 -8.13
CA GLY A 88 11.40 4.02 -9.33
C GLY A 88 12.41 2.87 -9.26
N ALA A 89 13.70 3.14 -9.47
CA ALA A 89 14.71 2.08 -9.48
C ALA A 89 14.77 1.33 -8.14
N GLY A 90 14.69 0.00 -8.18
CA GLY A 90 14.65 -0.86 -7.01
C GLY A 90 13.26 -1.01 -6.38
N GLU A 91 12.22 -0.36 -6.90
CA GLU A 91 10.84 -0.52 -6.40
C GLU A 91 10.37 -1.98 -6.49
N GLU A 92 10.79 -2.70 -7.53
CA GLU A 92 10.53 -4.12 -7.74
C GLU A 92 11.08 -5.01 -6.61
N GLU A 93 12.21 -4.61 -6.01
CA GLU A 93 12.85 -5.38 -4.94
C GLU A 93 12.00 -5.37 -3.66
N ALA A 94 11.16 -4.34 -3.43
CA ALA A 94 10.19 -4.37 -2.34
C ALA A 94 8.93 -5.20 -2.65
N ASN A 95 8.56 -5.30 -3.93
CA ASN A 95 7.44 -6.14 -4.37
C ASN A 95 7.80 -7.63 -4.31
N THR A 96 9.07 -7.97 -4.52
CA THR A 96 9.60 -9.34 -4.40
C THR A 96 10.87 -9.32 -3.54
N PRO A 97 10.71 -9.16 -2.20
CA PRO A 97 11.85 -9.01 -1.32
C PRO A 97 12.65 -10.32 -1.22
N PRO A 98 13.97 -10.22 -0.98
CA PRO A 98 14.79 -11.39 -0.67
C PRO A 98 14.23 -12.17 0.52
N ALA A 99 14.49 -13.48 0.55
CA ALA A 99 14.06 -14.35 1.65
C ALA A 99 14.55 -13.79 3.01
N GLY A 100 13.65 -13.75 3.99
CA GLY A 100 13.95 -13.23 5.33
C GLY A 100 13.93 -11.70 5.45
N GLN A 101 13.55 -10.95 4.41
CA GLN A 101 13.49 -9.48 4.42
C GLN A 101 12.08 -8.94 4.14
N PRO A 102 11.03 -9.38 4.87
CA PRO A 102 9.67 -8.90 4.62
C PRO A 102 9.57 -7.39 4.79
N ILE A 103 9.04 -6.72 3.78
CA ILE A 103 8.83 -5.26 3.75
C ILE A 103 7.46 -4.97 3.16
N LEU A 104 6.78 -3.92 3.62
CA LEU A 104 5.51 -3.47 3.04
C LEU A 104 5.78 -2.60 1.80
N PRO A 105 5.45 -3.03 0.57
CA PRO A 105 5.73 -2.25 -0.64
C PRO A 105 4.68 -1.16 -0.87
N LEU A 106 4.90 0.06 -0.38
CA LEU A 106 3.98 1.18 -0.65
C LEU A 106 4.34 1.97 -1.91
N GLY A 107 5.54 1.78 -2.47
CA GLY A 107 6.06 2.50 -3.65
C GLY A 107 5.04 2.67 -4.78
N PRO A 108 4.40 1.60 -5.28
CA PRO A 108 3.41 1.68 -6.36
C PRO A 108 2.20 2.56 -6.06
N GLU A 109 1.77 2.64 -4.80
CA GLU A 109 0.59 3.39 -4.35
C GLU A 109 0.91 4.87 -4.05
N ILE A 110 2.18 5.26 -3.97
CA ILE A 110 2.63 6.65 -3.73
C ILE A 110 2.59 7.42 -5.05
N HIS A 111 1.72 8.44 -5.14
CA HIS A 111 1.55 9.23 -6.36
C HIS A 111 2.45 10.47 -6.38
N ASP A 112 2.63 11.11 -5.22
CA ASP A 112 3.35 12.37 -5.09
C ASP A 112 4.05 12.48 -3.71
N PHE A 113 4.76 13.58 -3.50
CA PHE A 113 5.43 13.84 -2.22
C PHE A 113 4.45 14.08 -1.06
N ALA A 114 3.19 14.47 -1.32
CA ALA A 114 2.21 14.64 -0.26
C ALA A 114 1.73 13.28 0.30
N ASP A 115 1.62 12.26 -0.56
CA ASP A 115 1.45 10.87 -0.11
C ASP A 115 2.66 10.41 0.70
N THR A 116 3.87 10.67 0.22
CA THR A 116 5.07 10.28 0.97
C THR A 116 5.14 10.98 2.33
N ALA A 117 4.77 12.27 2.40
CA ALA A 117 4.72 13.04 3.64
C ALA A 117 3.71 12.46 4.64
N ALA A 118 2.53 12.08 4.15
CA ALA A 118 1.48 11.47 4.95
C ALA A 118 1.88 10.10 5.51
N ILE A 119 2.63 9.31 4.76
CA ILE A 119 3.20 8.04 5.24
C ILE A 119 4.29 8.32 6.28
N VAL A 120 5.26 9.17 5.94
CA VAL A 120 6.42 9.50 6.80
C VAL A 120 5.97 10.07 8.15
N ALA A 121 4.93 10.89 8.19
CA ALA A 121 4.34 11.44 9.42
C ALA A 121 3.76 10.37 10.38
N GLN A 122 3.60 9.13 9.91
CA GLN A 122 3.07 8.01 10.69
C GLN A 122 4.13 6.94 10.99
N LEU A 123 5.38 7.16 10.59
CA LEU A 123 6.51 6.27 10.88
C LEU A 123 7.21 6.70 12.15
N ASP A 124 7.86 5.74 12.81
CA ASP A 124 8.68 6.03 14.00
C ASP A 124 10.11 6.42 13.59
N LEU A 125 10.55 5.97 12.42
CA LEU A 125 11.87 6.25 11.84
C LEU A 125 11.85 6.12 10.32
N VAL A 126 12.65 6.93 9.63
CA VAL A 126 13.02 6.72 8.22
C VAL A 126 14.50 6.37 8.14
N ILE A 127 14.88 5.34 7.39
CA ILE A 127 16.27 5.02 7.07
C ILE A 127 16.42 5.08 5.55
N CYS A 128 17.29 5.96 5.05
CA CYS A 128 17.44 6.16 3.62
C CYS A 128 18.86 6.48 3.19
N VAL A 129 19.14 6.30 1.90
CA VAL A 129 20.28 6.98 1.24
C VAL A 129 19.94 8.44 0.93
N ASP A 130 20.95 9.24 0.60
CA ASP A 130 20.83 10.66 0.28
C ASP A 130 19.84 10.92 -0.89
N THR A 131 18.59 11.21 -0.55
CA THR A 131 17.46 11.35 -1.48
C THR A 131 16.53 12.48 -1.03
N SER A 132 15.57 12.83 -1.88
CA SER A 132 14.51 13.79 -1.52
C SER A 132 13.72 13.38 -0.27
N ILE A 133 13.60 12.07 0.00
CA ILE A 133 12.88 11.54 1.18
C ILE A 133 13.57 11.96 2.48
N THR A 134 14.90 12.04 2.48
CA THR A 134 15.68 12.55 3.60
C THR A 134 15.21 13.97 3.98
N HIS A 135 15.17 14.86 3.01
CA HIS A 135 14.79 16.26 3.23
C HIS A 135 13.32 16.42 3.63
N LEU A 136 12.44 15.60 3.06
CA LEU A 136 11.04 15.59 3.43
C LEU A 136 10.84 15.17 4.90
N ALA A 137 11.49 14.09 5.33
CA ALA A 137 11.42 13.63 6.72
C ALA A 137 11.94 14.69 7.70
N GLY A 138 13.08 15.30 7.38
CA GLY A 138 13.65 16.40 8.18
C GLY A 138 12.71 17.59 8.31
N ALA A 139 12.10 18.03 7.20
CA ALA A 139 11.16 19.15 7.17
C ALA A 139 9.89 18.91 8.01
N LEU A 140 9.42 17.65 8.05
CA LEU A 140 8.30 17.18 8.86
C LEU A 140 8.66 16.96 10.33
N GLY A 141 9.92 17.15 10.72
CA GLY A 141 10.40 16.90 12.08
C GLY A 141 10.46 15.41 12.44
N GLN A 142 10.44 14.52 11.46
CA GLN A 142 10.45 13.07 11.68
C GLN A 142 11.88 12.54 11.84
N SER A 143 12.06 11.53 12.70
CA SER A 143 13.36 10.90 12.90
C SER A 143 13.83 10.24 11.60
N CYS A 144 15.05 10.57 11.15
CA CYS A 144 15.57 10.12 9.87
C CYS A 144 17.07 9.78 9.95
N TRP A 145 17.44 8.58 9.53
CA TRP A 145 18.82 8.10 9.48
C TRP A 145 19.27 8.01 8.03
N VAL A 146 20.42 8.62 7.73
CA VAL A 146 20.90 8.80 6.35
C VAL A 146 22.20 8.04 6.17
N MET A 147 22.21 7.13 5.21
CA MET A 147 23.41 6.42 4.76
C MET A 147 24.06 7.22 3.63
N LEU A 148 25.32 7.61 3.84
CA LEU A 148 26.06 8.48 2.94
C LEU A 148 27.25 7.73 2.31
N PRO A 149 27.51 7.96 1.01
CA PRO A 149 28.65 7.35 0.34
C PRO A 149 29.97 7.97 0.81
N ALA A 150 31.07 7.26 0.59
CA ALA A 150 32.41 7.77 0.93
C ALA A 150 32.86 8.89 -0.01
N VAL A 151 32.32 8.93 -1.24
CA VAL A 151 32.70 9.87 -2.30
C VAL A 151 31.47 10.58 -2.84
N GLY A 152 31.61 11.87 -3.16
CA GLY A 152 30.55 12.67 -3.78
C GLY A 152 29.40 13.03 -2.83
N THR A 153 29.62 12.95 -1.52
CA THR A 153 28.66 13.44 -0.51
C THR A 153 28.42 14.93 -0.69
N ASP A 154 27.15 15.36 -0.71
CA ASP A 154 26.82 16.79 -0.80
C ASP A 154 27.33 17.56 0.43
N TRP A 155 27.81 18.78 0.19
CA TRP A 155 28.40 19.65 1.21
C TRP A 155 27.48 19.89 2.42
N ARG A 156 26.15 19.80 2.24
CA ARG A 156 25.17 19.99 3.32
C ARG A 156 25.33 19.01 4.48
N TRP A 157 25.88 17.82 4.19
CA TRP A 157 26.06 16.77 5.20
C TRP A 157 27.31 16.99 6.04
N LEU A 158 28.20 17.90 5.62
CA LEU A 158 29.49 18.20 6.25
C LEU A 158 30.36 16.93 6.42
N HIS A 159 31.56 17.13 6.95
CA HIS A 159 32.48 16.05 7.32
C HIS A 159 32.55 15.87 8.84
N GLU A 160 33.04 14.71 9.28
CA GLU A 160 33.40 14.43 10.69
C GLU A 160 32.28 14.59 11.72
N ARG A 161 31.04 14.32 11.30
CA ARG A 161 29.87 14.34 12.19
C ARG A 161 28.83 13.31 11.80
N SER A 162 28.03 12.92 12.79
CA SER A 162 26.95 11.94 12.69
C SER A 162 25.55 12.55 12.82
N ASP A 163 25.42 13.88 12.80
CA ASP A 163 24.17 14.63 12.90
C ASP A 163 24.08 15.71 11.78
N SER A 164 22.94 16.37 11.64
CA SER A 164 22.72 17.41 10.62
C SER A 164 22.33 18.76 11.23
N PRO A 165 23.11 19.84 11.03
CA PRO A 165 22.73 21.20 11.43
C PRO A 165 21.48 21.72 10.74
N TRP A 166 21.17 21.19 9.56
CA TRP A 166 19.98 21.55 8.78
C TRP A 166 18.72 20.91 9.37
N TYR A 167 18.87 19.80 10.10
CA TYR A 167 17.78 19.04 10.69
C TYR A 167 18.13 18.59 12.12
N PRO A 168 18.28 19.54 13.06
CA PRO A 168 18.78 19.27 14.40
C PRO A 168 17.82 18.38 15.19
N GLY A 169 18.37 17.38 15.88
CA GLY A 169 17.62 16.47 16.75
C GLY A 169 16.78 15.41 16.02
N THR A 170 16.60 15.52 14.71
CA THR A 170 15.81 14.57 13.92
C THR A 170 16.67 13.68 13.02
N MET A 171 17.86 14.15 12.59
CA MET A 171 18.72 13.38 11.70
C MET A 171 19.98 12.79 12.33
N ARG A 172 20.29 11.55 11.93
CA ARG A 172 21.56 10.86 12.20
C ARG A 172 22.20 10.39 10.90
N LEU A 173 23.51 10.51 10.77
CA LEU A 173 24.28 10.18 9.56
C LEU A 173 25.17 8.95 9.81
N PHE A 174 25.18 8.04 8.84
CA PHE A 174 26.02 6.85 8.78
C PHE A 174 26.81 6.88 7.48
N ARG A 175 28.12 6.69 7.53
CA ARG A 175 29.01 6.96 6.38
C ARG A 175 29.79 5.72 6.01
N GLN A 176 29.89 5.47 4.70
CA GLN A 176 30.90 4.55 4.20
C GLN A 176 32.29 5.05 4.59
N THR A 177 33.13 4.13 5.07
CA THR A 177 34.56 4.35 5.29
C THR A 177 35.35 4.10 4.00
N SER A 178 34.90 3.12 3.20
CA SER A 178 35.48 2.74 1.92
C SER A 178 34.40 2.80 0.83
N ALA A 179 34.75 3.38 -0.33
CA ALA A 179 33.80 3.53 -1.43
C ALA A 179 33.29 2.16 -1.91
N GLY A 180 31.97 2.01 -2.00
CA GLY A 180 31.31 0.78 -2.44
C GLY A 180 31.06 -0.26 -1.34
N ASP A 181 31.68 -0.13 -0.16
CA ASP A 181 31.39 -0.98 1.00
C ASP A 181 30.21 -0.42 1.79
N TRP A 182 29.02 -0.96 1.54
CA TRP A 182 27.81 -0.65 2.30
C TRP A 182 27.61 -1.56 3.52
N GLY A 183 28.42 -2.61 3.70
CA GLY A 183 28.25 -3.57 4.79
C GLY A 183 28.46 -2.92 6.15
N ALA A 184 29.56 -2.17 6.31
CA ALA A 184 29.88 -1.51 7.57
C ALA A 184 28.82 -0.46 8.01
N PRO A 185 28.38 0.48 7.15
CA PRO A 185 27.30 1.41 7.50
C PRO A 185 25.99 0.70 7.88
N VAL A 186 25.60 -0.34 7.14
CA VAL A 186 24.35 -1.07 7.41
C VAL A 186 24.42 -1.81 8.75
N ALA A 187 25.57 -2.38 9.11
CA ALA A 187 25.77 -3.02 10.41
C ALA A 187 25.64 -2.01 11.57
N GLU A 188 26.22 -0.83 11.43
CA GLU A 188 26.08 0.26 12.40
C GLU A 188 24.64 0.75 12.53
N VAL A 189 23.90 0.87 11.41
CA VAL A 189 22.48 1.19 11.41
C VAL A 189 21.67 0.11 12.15
N ALA A 190 21.92 -1.18 11.88
CA ALA A 190 21.23 -2.28 12.55
C ALA A 190 21.46 -2.30 14.06
N LYS A 191 22.71 -2.06 14.49
CA LYS A 191 23.07 -1.93 15.90
C LYS A 191 22.33 -0.77 16.56
N ALA A 192 22.38 0.42 15.94
CA ALA A 192 21.68 1.59 16.44
C ALA A 192 20.16 1.37 16.52
N LEU A 193 19.58 0.66 15.55
CA LEU A 193 18.14 0.36 15.52
C LEU A 193 17.74 -0.56 16.68
N ARG A 194 18.55 -1.56 16.99
CA ARG A 194 18.34 -2.46 18.14
C ARG A 194 18.33 -1.68 19.46
N GLU A 195 19.36 -0.86 19.68
CA GLU A 195 19.45 -0.01 20.87
C GLU A 195 18.23 0.92 21.00
N ARG A 196 17.74 1.48 19.88
CA ARG A 196 16.57 2.35 19.87
C ARG A 196 15.29 1.63 20.29
N VAL A 197 15.06 0.42 19.78
CA VAL A 197 13.87 -0.38 20.09
C VAL A 197 13.89 -0.87 21.54
N GLU A 198 15.04 -1.35 22.02
CA GLU A 198 15.21 -1.83 23.40
C GLU A 198 14.94 -0.71 24.42
N ASN A 199 15.46 0.50 24.18
CA ASN A 199 15.24 1.65 25.06
C ASN A 199 13.74 2.02 25.16
N LEU A 200 13.01 2.02 24.04
CA LEU A 200 11.56 2.32 24.03
C LEU A 200 10.73 1.26 24.77
N GLN A 201 11.12 -0.01 24.66
CA GLN A 201 10.47 -1.08 25.42
C GLN A 201 10.72 -0.92 26.93
N GLY A 202 11.94 -0.57 27.34
CA GLY A 202 12.27 -0.29 28.74
C GLY A 202 11.49 0.90 29.31
N GLU A 203 11.31 1.98 28.55
CA GLU A 203 10.49 3.14 28.94
C GLU A 203 9.02 2.77 29.11
N LYS A 204 8.44 2.03 28.16
CA LYS A 204 7.04 1.55 28.24
C LYS A 204 6.82 0.64 29.44
N GLN A 205 7.75 -0.26 29.73
CA GLN A 205 7.68 -1.16 30.89
C GLN A 205 7.75 -0.38 32.21
N ARG A 206 8.62 0.63 32.32
CA ARG A 206 8.69 1.51 33.51
C ARG A 206 7.40 2.32 33.70
N ALA A 207 6.84 2.86 32.63
CA ALA A 207 5.57 3.59 32.68
C ALA A 207 4.40 2.67 33.10
N ALA A 208 4.30 1.47 32.52
CA ALA A 208 3.29 0.48 32.89
C ALA A 208 3.43 0.01 34.35
N ALA A 209 4.65 -0.24 34.82
CA ALA A 209 4.91 -0.60 36.21
C ALA A 209 4.48 0.51 37.19
N SER A 210 4.66 1.79 36.81
CA SER A 210 4.19 2.93 37.60
C SER A 210 2.66 3.00 37.69
N VAL A 211 1.95 2.66 36.61
CA VAL A 211 0.48 2.63 36.60
C VAL A 211 -0.05 1.44 37.39
N VAL A 212 0.55 0.25 37.24
CA VAL A 212 0.17 -0.95 38.00
C VAL A 212 0.40 -0.75 39.49
N ALA A 213 1.50 -0.11 39.90
CA ALA A 213 1.74 0.24 41.30
C ALA A 213 0.66 1.19 41.86
N ALA A 214 0.20 2.16 41.05
CA ALA A 214 -0.88 3.07 41.43
C ALA A 214 -2.25 2.34 41.54
N VAL A 215 -2.53 1.38 40.65
CA VAL A 215 -3.78 0.61 40.63
C VAL A 215 -3.80 -0.49 41.70
N ALA A 216 -2.70 -1.20 41.94
CA ALA A 216 -2.62 -2.25 42.97
C ALA A 216 -2.83 -1.70 44.39
N SER A 217 -2.52 -0.42 44.60
CA SER A 217 -2.82 0.32 45.84
C SER A 217 -4.32 0.55 46.06
N SER A 218 -5.17 0.28 45.05
CA SER A 218 -6.62 0.57 45.08
C SER A 218 -7.53 -0.67 45.08
N ALA A 219 -7.01 -1.88 44.90
CA ALA A 219 -7.82 -3.05 44.52
C ALA A 219 -7.63 -4.30 45.42
N THR A 220 -7.59 -4.14 46.75
CA THR A 220 -7.59 -5.27 47.70
C THR A 220 -9.01 -5.60 48.21
N SER A 221 -9.81 -6.32 47.40
CA SER A 221 -10.89 -7.19 47.91
C SER A 221 -11.41 -8.13 46.79
N ALA A 222 -11.16 -9.44 46.94
CA ALA A 222 -11.77 -10.54 46.16
C ALA A 222 -12.66 -11.38 47.11
N PRO A 223 -13.23 -12.57 46.78
CA PRO A 223 -13.50 -13.27 45.49
C PRO A 223 -14.91 -13.95 45.43
N HIS A 224 -15.29 -14.66 44.33
CA HIS A 224 -15.70 -16.10 44.34
C HIS A 224 -16.28 -16.62 42.99
N ALA A 225 -16.05 -17.92 42.76
CA ALA A 225 -16.38 -18.75 41.60
C ALA A 225 -17.72 -19.50 41.72
N ILE A 226 -18.18 -20.18 40.64
CA ILE A 226 -18.61 -21.60 40.56
C ILE A 226 -19.14 -21.93 39.12
N SER A 227 -19.12 -23.22 38.81
CA SER A 227 -18.99 -24.06 37.60
C SER A 227 -20.28 -24.63 36.94
N ASP A 228 -20.09 -25.23 35.74
CA ASP A 228 -20.69 -26.46 35.12
C ASP A 228 -22.23 -26.63 34.98
N GLU A 229 -22.86 -27.36 34.03
CA GLU A 229 -22.51 -28.25 32.88
C GLU A 229 -23.82 -28.65 32.11
N THR A 230 -23.72 -29.02 30.82
CA THR A 230 -24.52 -30.04 30.04
C THR A 230 -26.06 -29.89 29.82
N ALA A 231 -26.78 -30.41 28.81
CA ALA A 231 -26.58 -31.15 27.53
C ALA A 231 -27.92 -31.15 26.69
N ALA A 232 -27.83 -31.54 25.40
CA ALA A 232 -28.87 -31.58 24.32
C ALA A 232 -29.88 -32.78 24.44
N PRO A 233 -30.85 -33.09 23.50
CA PRO A 233 -30.67 -33.22 22.03
C PRO A 233 -31.85 -32.89 21.05
N ASN A 234 -31.45 -32.44 19.86
CA ASN A 234 -31.85 -32.73 18.47
C ASN A 234 -33.32 -33.02 18.03
N THR A 235 -33.84 -32.09 17.23
CA THR A 235 -34.65 -32.36 16.02
C THR A 235 -33.93 -31.72 14.81
N VAL A 236 -33.80 -32.43 13.69
CA VAL A 236 -33.11 -31.91 12.49
C VAL A 236 -34.05 -30.98 11.74
N THR A 237 -33.92 -29.70 12.02
CA THR A 237 -34.57 -28.58 11.34
C THR A 237 -33.84 -28.25 10.03
N ALA A 238 -34.51 -27.63 9.04
CA ALA A 238 -33.83 -27.14 7.84
C ALA A 238 -33.03 -25.85 8.09
N ASN A 239 -33.24 -25.22 9.25
CA ASN A 239 -32.61 -24.00 9.70
C ASN A 239 -31.92 -24.22 11.04
N PRO A 240 -30.78 -23.57 11.31
CA PRO A 240 -30.16 -23.57 12.63
C PRO A 240 -31.15 -23.15 13.72
N PRO A 241 -31.13 -23.77 14.91
CA PRO A 241 -31.93 -23.31 16.03
C PRO A 241 -31.54 -21.86 16.41
N PRO A 242 -32.50 -21.04 16.89
CA PRO A 242 -32.24 -19.63 17.22
C PRO A 242 -31.07 -19.43 18.18
N GLU A 243 -30.89 -20.34 19.13
CA GLU A 243 -29.79 -20.30 20.10
C GLU A 243 -28.40 -20.36 19.45
N GLU A 244 -28.24 -21.15 18.38
CA GLU A 244 -26.96 -21.24 17.64
C GLU A 244 -26.72 -20.00 16.77
N ILE A 245 -27.79 -19.39 16.26
CA ILE A 245 -27.74 -18.12 15.53
C ILE A 245 -27.32 -16.99 16.47
N ASP A 246 -27.97 -16.87 17.62
CA ASP A 246 -27.69 -15.86 18.64
C ASP A 246 -26.28 -16.02 19.23
N HIS A 247 -25.85 -17.26 19.44
CA HIS A 247 -24.49 -17.58 19.85
C HIS A 247 -23.47 -17.06 18.83
N LEU A 248 -23.70 -17.33 17.54
CA LEU A 248 -22.82 -16.88 16.48
C LEU A 248 -22.80 -15.34 16.36
N ILE A 249 -23.96 -14.67 16.41
CA ILE A 249 -24.03 -13.20 16.43
C ILE A 249 -23.27 -12.62 17.63
N SER A 250 -23.37 -13.25 18.81
CA SER A 250 -22.64 -12.84 20.02
C SER A 250 -21.12 -12.97 19.85
N LEU A 251 -20.64 -14.04 19.21
CA LEU A 251 -19.21 -14.20 18.90
C LEU A 251 -18.70 -13.12 17.94
N PHE A 252 -19.52 -12.75 16.94
CA PHE A 252 -19.24 -11.62 16.04
C PHE A 252 -19.17 -10.28 16.78
N ALA A 253 -20.14 -9.98 17.65
CA ALA A 253 -20.18 -8.74 18.42
C ALA A 253 -18.95 -8.58 19.34
N ARG A 254 -18.39 -9.70 19.80
CA ARG A 254 -17.19 -9.76 20.66
C ARG A 254 -15.88 -9.92 19.89
N GLN A 255 -15.93 -9.87 18.55
CA GLN A 255 -14.78 -10.03 17.65
C GLN A 255 -14.02 -11.37 17.81
N ARG A 256 -14.69 -12.42 18.27
CA ARG A 256 -14.11 -13.77 18.44
C ARG A 256 -14.30 -14.57 17.15
N PHE A 257 -13.69 -14.10 16.05
CA PHE A 257 -13.94 -14.63 14.70
C PHE A 257 -13.46 -16.06 14.49
N ASP A 258 -12.38 -16.47 15.17
CA ASP A 258 -11.88 -17.86 15.09
C ASP A 258 -12.89 -18.86 15.68
N GLU A 259 -13.52 -18.50 16.81
CA GLU A 259 -14.57 -19.33 17.43
C GLU A 259 -15.88 -19.25 16.66
N GLY A 260 -16.24 -18.06 16.17
CA GLY A 260 -17.40 -17.87 15.30
C GLY A 260 -17.29 -18.71 14.02
N MET A 261 -16.08 -18.90 13.50
CA MET A 261 -15.81 -19.74 12.33
C MET A 261 -16.03 -21.22 12.66
N THR A 262 -15.55 -21.72 13.80
CA THR A 262 -15.81 -23.11 14.23
C THR A 262 -17.30 -23.40 14.31
N VAL A 263 -18.08 -22.47 14.86
CA VAL A 263 -19.55 -22.59 14.94
C VAL A 263 -20.18 -22.51 13.55
N ALA A 264 -19.75 -21.57 12.70
CA ALA A 264 -20.27 -21.42 11.35
C ALA A 264 -20.03 -22.67 10.48
N ILE A 265 -18.86 -23.30 10.59
CA ILE A 265 -18.53 -24.54 9.87
C ILE A 265 -19.48 -25.66 10.31
N ALA A 266 -19.65 -25.88 11.61
CA ALA A 266 -20.56 -26.90 12.14
C ALA A 266 -22.01 -26.67 11.68
N LEU A 267 -22.43 -25.40 11.55
CA LEU A 267 -23.74 -25.05 11.00
C LEU A 267 -23.87 -25.35 9.51
N THR A 268 -22.84 -25.11 8.70
CA THR A 268 -22.87 -25.44 7.27
C THR A 268 -22.94 -26.95 7.02
N GLU A 269 -22.34 -27.76 7.89
CA GLU A 269 -22.40 -29.22 7.81
C GLU A 269 -23.79 -29.76 8.20
N ARG A 270 -24.41 -29.17 9.23
CA ARG A 270 -25.73 -29.58 9.73
C ARG A 270 -26.90 -29.04 8.89
N TYR A 271 -26.73 -27.87 8.27
CA TYR A 271 -27.76 -27.15 7.52
C TYR A 271 -27.24 -26.67 6.15
N PRO A 272 -26.85 -27.58 5.24
CA PRO A 272 -26.14 -27.24 4.00
C PRO A 272 -26.97 -26.38 3.03
N SER A 273 -28.31 -26.47 3.08
CA SER A 273 -29.23 -25.67 2.26
C SER A 273 -29.55 -24.29 2.86
N ASN A 274 -29.04 -23.99 4.06
CA ASN A 274 -29.35 -22.74 4.75
C ASN A 274 -28.34 -21.64 4.38
N SER A 275 -28.85 -20.55 3.78
CA SER A 275 -28.00 -19.43 3.33
C SER A 275 -27.34 -18.62 4.46
N PHE A 276 -27.87 -18.68 5.69
CA PHE A 276 -27.32 -17.92 6.82
C PHE A 276 -25.99 -18.49 7.30
N ALA A 277 -25.87 -19.81 7.43
CA ALA A 277 -24.63 -20.46 7.86
C ALA A 277 -23.45 -20.17 6.92
N TRP A 278 -23.69 -20.20 5.60
CA TRP A 278 -22.70 -19.86 4.59
C TRP A 278 -22.32 -18.37 4.60
N LYS A 279 -23.29 -17.46 4.81
CA LYS A 279 -23.03 -16.02 4.98
C LYS A 279 -22.22 -15.73 6.24
N ALA A 280 -22.57 -16.36 7.35
CA ALA A 280 -21.86 -16.29 8.61
C ALA A 280 -20.41 -16.79 8.47
N LEU A 281 -20.21 -17.94 7.81
CA LEU A 281 -18.88 -18.48 7.55
C LEU A 281 -18.06 -17.53 6.65
N GLY A 282 -18.64 -17.03 5.58
CA GLY A 282 -17.99 -16.04 4.70
C GLY A 282 -17.62 -14.74 5.41
N ALA A 283 -18.48 -14.27 6.32
CA ALA A 283 -18.21 -13.10 7.15
C ALA A 283 -17.10 -13.37 8.18
N CYS A 284 -17.10 -14.54 8.84
CA CYS A 284 -16.02 -14.97 9.75
C CYS A 284 -14.68 -15.04 9.02
N LEU A 285 -14.63 -15.70 7.86
CA LEU A 285 -13.41 -15.84 7.04
C LEU A 285 -12.92 -14.49 6.51
N THR A 286 -13.84 -13.59 6.15
CA THR A 286 -13.53 -12.22 5.71
C THR A 286 -12.92 -11.38 6.82
N LEU A 287 -13.50 -11.46 8.02
CA LEU A 287 -13.05 -10.71 9.20
C LEU A 287 -11.80 -11.33 9.86
N ALA A 288 -11.59 -12.64 9.73
CA ALA A 288 -10.38 -13.36 10.16
C ALA A 288 -9.22 -13.29 9.15
N GLY A 289 -9.43 -12.67 7.97
CA GLY A 289 -8.40 -12.52 6.95
C GLY A 289 -8.06 -13.81 6.16
N ARG A 290 -8.84 -14.89 6.32
CA ARG A 290 -8.65 -16.20 5.67
C ARG A 290 -9.52 -16.34 4.40
N LYS A 291 -9.36 -15.39 3.47
CA LYS A 291 -10.27 -15.19 2.33
C LYS A 291 -10.15 -16.23 1.21
N GLU A 292 -9.06 -17.00 1.18
CA GLU A 292 -8.82 -18.03 0.16
C GLU A 292 -9.72 -19.25 0.36
N GLU A 293 -10.03 -19.58 1.62
CA GLU A 293 -10.96 -20.66 1.99
C GLU A 293 -12.42 -20.27 1.70
N ALA A 294 -12.75 -18.98 1.71
CA ALA A 294 -14.09 -18.49 1.39
C ALA A 294 -14.44 -18.63 -0.11
N ALA A 295 -13.45 -18.61 -0.99
CA ALA A 295 -13.64 -18.73 -2.44
C ALA A 295 -13.95 -20.17 -2.90
N ALA A 296 -13.49 -21.18 -2.16
CA ALA A 296 -13.74 -22.60 -2.46
C ALA A 296 -15.17 -23.06 -2.09
N LEU A 297 -15.96 -22.21 -1.43
CA LEU A 297 -17.26 -22.54 -0.85
C LEU A 297 -18.44 -21.85 -1.56
N LEU A 298 -18.20 -21.12 -2.66
CA LEU A 298 -19.25 -20.39 -3.39
C LEU A 298 -20.00 -21.30 -4.37
N ASN A 299 -21.33 -21.19 -4.37
CA ASN A 299 -22.18 -21.78 -5.40
C ASN A 299 -21.85 -21.16 -6.78
N PRO A 300 -21.61 -21.96 -7.83
CA PRO A 300 -21.30 -21.46 -9.18
C PRO A 300 -22.32 -20.48 -9.79
N ASP A 301 -23.58 -20.50 -9.34
CA ASP A 301 -24.67 -19.68 -9.88
C ASP A 301 -25.02 -18.45 -9.02
N ASP A 302 -24.27 -18.18 -7.95
CA ASP A 302 -24.48 -17.01 -7.09
C ASP A 302 -23.84 -15.74 -7.70
N LEU A 303 -24.63 -14.98 -8.47
CA LEU A 303 -24.20 -13.72 -9.10
C LEU A 303 -23.67 -12.70 -8.06
N GLU A 304 -24.31 -12.60 -6.90
CA GLU A 304 -23.94 -11.62 -5.87
C GLU A 304 -22.66 -12.06 -5.13
N GLY A 305 -22.50 -13.37 -4.91
CA GLY A 305 -21.25 -13.98 -4.45
C GLY A 305 -20.08 -13.67 -5.40
N HIS A 306 -20.26 -13.90 -6.71
CA HIS A 306 -19.23 -13.58 -7.71
C HIS A 306 -18.92 -12.08 -7.79
N ARG A 307 -19.91 -11.20 -7.63
CA ARG A 307 -19.71 -9.74 -7.56
C ARG A 307 -18.86 -9.33 -6.36
N ASN A 308 -19.23 -9.78 -5.17
CA ASN A 308 -18.52 -9.48 -3.94
C ASN A 308 -17.08 -10.03 -4.00
N LEU A 309 -16.90 -11.23 -4.55
CA LEU A 309 -15.59 -11.83 -4.78
C LEU A 309 -14.77 -11.03 -5.81
N ALA A 310 -15.34 -10.65 -6.96
CA ALA A 310 -14.63 -9.88 -7.98
C ALA A 310 -14.16 -8.51 -7.47
N ILE A 311 -14.98 -7.85 -6.64
CA ILE A 311 -14.63 -6.59 -5.97
C ILE A 311 -13.50 -6.83 -4.96
N ALA A 312 -13.62 -7.86 -4.13
CA ALA A 312 -12.62 -8.20 -3.12
C ALA A 312 -11.27 -8.59 -3.74
N LEU A 313 -11.27 -9.34 -4.85
CA LEU A 313 -10.07 -9.74 -5.59
C LEU A 313 -9.44 -8.54 -6.30
N LYS A 314 -10.25 -7.64 -6.88
CA LYS A 314 -9.78 -6.39 -7.46
C LYS A 314 -9.12 -5.47 -6.42
N GLN A 315 -9.67 -5.42 -5.20
CA GLN A 315 -9.08 -4.67 -4.08
C GLN A 315 -7.76 -5.27 -3.56
N GLN A 316 -7.53 -6.55 -3.83
CA GLN A 316 -6.29 -7.28 -3.48
C GLN A 316 -5.30 -7.36 -4.65
N ASP A 317 -5.58 -6.67 -5.77
CA ASP A 317 -4.81 -6.71 -7.00
C ASP A 317 -4.63 -8.12 -7.61
N ARG A 318 -5.47 -9.07 -7.21
CA ARG A 318 -5.50 -10.46 -7.72
C ARG A 318 -6.25 -10.50 -9.05
N MET A 319 -5.73 -9.79 -10.05
CA MET A 319 -6.41 -9.54 -11.33
C MET A 319 -6.72 -10.82 -12.11
N THR A 320 -5.84 -11.82 -12.08
CA THR A 320 -6.05 -13.13 -12.74
C THR A 320 -7.25 -13.88 -12.18
N GLU A 321 -7.50 -13.78 -10.88
CA GLU A 321 -8.62 -14.44 -10.22
C GLU A 321 -9.90 -13.62 -10.32
N ALA A 322 -9.77 -12.29 -10.23
CA ALA A 322 -10.88 -11.38 -10.51
C ALA A 322 -11.42 -11.60 -11.93
N GLU A 323 -10.56 -11.93 -12.90
CA GLU A 323 -10.96 -12.31 -14.25
C GLU A 323 -11.96 -13.47 -14.24
N HIS A 324 -11.70 -14.52 -13.45
CA HIS A 324 -12.60 -15.66 -13.35
C HIS A 324 -13.98 -15.23 -12.85
N SER A 325 -14.04 -14.47 -11.77
CA SER A 325 -15.30 -13.94 -11.22
C SER A 325 -16.02 -13.02 -12.22
N TYR A 326 -15.31 -12.14 -12.93
CA TYR A 326 -15.93 -11.30 -13.97
C TYR A 326 -16.45 -12.09 -15.16
N ARG A 327 -15.77 -13.18 -15.55
CA ARG A 327 -16.28 -14.11 -16.57
C ARG A 327 -17.55 -14.83 -16.11
N GLN A 328 -17.63 -15.23 -14.84
CA GLN A 328 -18.87 -15.78 -14.28
C GLN A 328 -20.00 -14.74 -14.25
N ILE A 329 -19.71 -13.50 -13.86
CA ILE A 329 -20.69 -12.41 -13.90
C ILE A 329 -21.19 -12.18 -15.33
N VAL A 330 -20.30 -12.15 -16.33
CA VAL A 330 -20.68 -12.00 -17.74
C VAL A 330 -21.46 -13.21 -18.26
N ARG A 331 -21.16 -14.43 -17.78
CA ARG A 331 -21.91 -15.64 -18.11
C ARG A 331 -23.35 -15.59 -17.57
N LEU A 332 -23.49 -15.23 -16.29
CA LEU A 332 -24.77 -15.17 -15.59
C LEU A 332 -25.59 -13.94 -16.01
N GLN A 333 -24.92 -12.83 -16.32
CA GLN A 333 -25.53 -11.57 -16.74
C GLN A 333 -24.74 -10.94 -17.92
N PRO A 334 -25.08 -11.31 -19.18
CA PRO A 334 -24.36 -10.85 -20.38
C PRO A 334 -24.44 -9.34 -20.66
N ASP A 335 -25.39 -8.62 -20.07
CA ASP A 335 -25.60 -7.18 -20.21
C ASP A 335 -24.96 -6.35 -19.07
N HIS A 336 -24.10 -6.97 -18.25
CA HIS A 336 -23.45 -6.32 -17.12
C HIS A 336 -22.28 -5.41 -17.54
N VAL A 337 -22.56 -4.12 -17.72
CA VAL A 337 -21.60 -3.09 -18.20
C VAL A 337 -20.29 -3.07 -17.40
N ASP A 338 -20.37 -3.05 -16.06
CA ASP A 338 -19.16 -2.96 -15.23
C ASP A 338 -18.31 -4.25 -15.28
N ALA A 339 -18.92 -5.40 -15.52
CA ALA A 339 -18.20 -6.67 -15.63
C ALA A 339 -17.40 -6.70 -16.93
N HIS A 340 -18.03 -6.30 -18.05
CA HIS A 340 -17.33 -6.10 -19.33
C HIS A 340 -16.22 -5.06 -19.24
N THR A 341 -16.47 -3.95 -18.53
CA THR A 341 -15.46 -2.88 -18.34
C THR A 341 -14.24 -3.38 -17.55
N ASN A 342 -14.47 -4.07 -16.44
CA ASN A 342 -13.38 -4.57 -15.61
C ASN A 342 -12.65 -5.75 -16.27
N LEU A 343 -13.38 -6.64 -16.95
CA LEU A 343 -12.80 -7.73 -17.74
C LEU A 343 -11.92 -7.19 -18.87
N GLY A 344 -12.40 -6.20 -19.62
CA GLY A 344 -11.62 -5.55 -20.69
C GLY A 344 -10.32 -4.94 -20.17
N ARG A 345 -10.35 -4.32 -18.97
CA ARG A 345 -9.13 -3.78 -18.34
C ARG A 345 -8.13 -4.88 -17.98
N ILE A 346 -8.60 -5.93 -17.31
CA ILE A 346 -7.75 -7.06 -16.93
C ILE A 346 -7.11 -7.72 -18.17
N LEU A 347 -7.89 -7.90 -19.24
CA LEU A 347 -7.39 -8.46 -20.50
C LEU A 347 -6.37 -7.54 -21.18
N SER A 348 -6.58 -6.23 -21.14
CA SER A 348 -5.62 -5.24 -21.65
C SER A 348 -4.31 -5.27 -20.86
N ASP A 349 -4.38 -5.33 -19.53
CA ASP A 349 -3.21 -5.40 -18.64
C ASP A 349 -2.39 -6.68 -18.89
N ARG A 350 -3.05 -7.77 -19.33
CA ARG A 350 -2.42 -9.04 -19.73
C ARG A 350 -1.91 -9.06 -21.18
N GLY A 351 -2.07 -7.98 -21.94
CA GLY A 351 -1.71 -7.92 -23.36
C GLY A 351 -2.65 -8.68 -24.30
N LEU A 352 -3.79 -9.17 -23.80
CA LEU A 352 -4.81 -9.87 -24.59
C LEU A 352 -5.73 -8.86 -25.28
N PHE A 353 -5.15 -8.03 -26.15
CA PHE A 353 -5.81 -6.83 -26.69
C PHE A 353 -7.09 -7.12 -27.48
N ALA A 354 -7.13 -8.15 -28.31
CA ALA A 354 -8.34 -8.50 -29.07
C ALA A 354 -9.51 -8.91 -28.15
N ALA A 355 -9.23 -9.60 -27.04
CA ALA A 355 -10.26 -9.97 -26.08
C ALA A 355 -10.72 -8.75 -25.26
N ALA A 356 -9.78 -7.85 -24.90
CA ALA A 356 -10.08 -6.59 -24.22
C ALA A 356 -10.98 -5.69 -25.07
N GLU A 357 -10.66 -5.57 -26.35
CA GLU A 357 -11.44 -4.83 -27.34
C GLU A 357 -12.89 -5.31 -27.39
N ASN A 358 -13.11 -6.63 -27.50
CA ASN A 358 -14.46 -7.21 -27.51
C ASN A 358 -15.24 -6.85 -26.24
N SER A 359 -14.62 -6.93 -25.07
CA SER A 359 -15.25 -6.54 -23.80
C SER A 359 -15.60 -5.05 -23.77
N TYR A 360 -14.71 -4.17 -24.25
CA TYR A 360 -14.99 -2.73 -24.29
C TYR A 360 -16.05 -2.34 -25.31
N ARG A 361 -16.04 -2.94 -26.52
CA ARG A 361 -17.09 -2.74 -27.52
C ARG A 361 -18.45 -3.19 -26.97
N ARG A 362 -18.52 -4.33 -26.28
CA ARG A 362 -19.76 -4.78 -25.63
C ARG A 362 -20.24 -3.82 -24.54
N ALA A 363 -19.34 -3.30 -23.71
CA ALA A 363 -19.70 -2.29 -22.71
C ALA A 363 -20.20 -0.98 -23.35
N LEU A 364 -19.64 -0.58 -24.49
CA LEU A 364 -20.03 0.60 -25.25
C LEU A 364 -21.35 0.43 -26.01
N GLU A 365 -21.69 -0.76 -26.49
CA GLU A 365 -23.02 -1.08 -27.04
C GLU A 365 -24.12 -0.84 -26.00
N LEU A 366 -23.84 -1.20 -24.74
CA LEU A 366 -24.77 -1.05 -23.63
C LEU A 366 -24.81 0.39 -23.09
N LYS A 367 -23.66 1.09 -23.06
CA LYS A 367 -23.52 2.47 -22.57
C LYS A 367 -22.56 3.29 -23.47
N PRO A 368 -23.09 3.89 -24.56
CA PRO A 368 -22.27 4.60 -25.56
C PRO A 368 -21.61 5.91 -25.07
N ASP A 369 -22.13 6.49 -23.99
CA ASP A 369 -21.79 7.83 -23.46
C ASP A 369 -20.70 7.79 -22.37
N ARG A 370 -20.08 6.64 -22.12
CA ARG A 370 -19.01 6.48 -21.13
C ARG A 370 -17.66 6.89 -21.71
N PHE A 371 -17.27 8.15 -21.52
CA PHE A 371 -15.98 8.69 -22.01
C PHE A 371 -14.75 7.84 -21.62
N ARG A 372 -14.73 7.24 -20.42
CA ARG A 372 -13.63 6.37 -19.96
C ARG A 372 -13.47 5.11 -20.81
N LEU A 373 -14.58 4.55 -21.31
CA LEU A 373 -14.55 3.36 -22.17
C LEU A 373 -13.94 3.66 -23.54
N HIS A 374 -14.28 4.82 -24.13
CA HIS A 374 -13.65 5.29 -25.36
C HIS A 374 -12.14 5.50 -25.19
N GLY A 375 -11.70 6.07 -24.05
CA GLY A 375 -10.27 6.20 -23.75
C GLY A 375 -9.55 4.86 -23.59
N ASN A 376 -10.17 3.90 -22.91
CA ASN A 376 -9.59 2.57 -22.73
C ASN A 376 -9.54 1.77 -24.05
N LEU A 377 -10.60 1.83 -24.85
CA LEU A 377 -10.65 1.24 -26.18
C LEU A 377 -9.55 1.83 -27.09
N GLY A 378 -9.34 3.15 -27.05
CA GLY A 378 -8.27 3.80 -27.80
C GLY A 378 -6.87 3.29 -27.43
N ASN A 379 -6.62 2.99 -26.15
CA ASN A 379 -5.35 2.42 -25.71
C ASN A 379 -5.13 1.00 -26.26
N VAL A 380 -6.18 0.17 -26.24
CA VAL A 380 -6.13 -1.20 -26.77
C VAL A 380 -5.90 -1.18 -28.28
N LEU A 381 -6.65 -0.35 -29.02
CA LEU A 381 -6.50 -0.20 -30.48
C LEU A 381 -5.12 0.31 -30.87
N LYS A 382 -4.57 1.27 -30.12
CA LYS A 382 -3.20 1.75 -30.31
C LYS A 382 -2.19 0.62 -30.12
N ALA A 383 -2.35 -0.20 -29.08
CA ALA A 383 -1.47 -1.34 -28.81
C ALA A 383 -1.54 -2.43 -29.90
N GLN A 384 -2.69 -2.56 -30.58
CA GLN A 384 -2.88 -3.43 -31.74
C GLN A 384 -2.33 -2.83 -33.05
N GLY A 385 -1.94 -1.56 -33.06
CA GLY A 385 -1.51 -0.85 -34.27
C GLY A 385 -2.65 -0.29 -35.12
N CYS A 386 -3.91 -0.38 -34.67
CA CYS A 386 -5.07 0.21 -35.33
C CYS A 386 -5.15 1.72 -35.01
N LEU A 387 -4.19 2.49 -35.54
CA LEU A 387 -3.96 3.89 -35.14
C LEU A 387 -5.12 4.82 -35.48
N ASP A 388 -5.80 4.63 -36.62
CA ASP A 388 -6.95 5.45 -37.02
C ASP A 388 -8.16 5.24 -36.11
N GLU A 389 -8.45 3.98 -35.74
CA GLU A 389 -9.52 3.66 -34.79
C GLU A 389 -9.19 4.14 -33.37
N ALA A 390 -7.92 4.09 -32.98
CA ALA A 390 -7.45 4.61 -31.70
C ALA A 390 -7.65 6.13 -31.60
N GLU A 391 -7.28 6.87 -32.65
CA GLU A 391 -7.51 8.31 -32.75
C GLU A 391 -9.01 8.65 -32.62
N ASN A 392 -9.86 7.96 -33.39
CA ASN A 392 -11.30 8.17 -33.33
C ASN A 392 -11.87 7.92 -31.93
N SER A 393 -11.37 6.87 -31.25
CA SER A 393 -11.77 6.55 -29.88
C SER A 393 -11.36 7.66 -28.89
N TYR A 394 -10.13 8.18 -28.97
CA TYR A 394 -9.70 9.29 -28.12
C TYR A 394 -10.48 10.58 -28.39
N ARG A 395 -10.73 10.92 -29.66
CA ARG A 395 -11.56 12.07 -30.03
C ARG A 395 -12.98 11.92 -29.49
N ARG A 396 -13.56 10.71 -29.53
CA ARG A 396 -14.89 10.47 -28.95
C ARG A 396 -14.90 10.64 -27.44
N ALA A 397 -13.85 10.18 -26.75
CA ALA A 397 -13.70 10.42 -25.31
C ALA A 397 -13.67 11.92 -24.97
N LEU A 398 -12.92 12.71 -25.75
CA LEU A 398 -12.81 14.17 -25.57
C LEU A 398 -14.08 14.93 -25.99
N ALA A 399 -14.82 14.44 -26.98
CA ALA A 399 -16.13 14.99 -27.32
C ALA A 399 -17.16 14.82 -26.19
N LEU A 400 -17.09 13.72 -25.44
CA LEU A 400 -17.93 13.45 -24.27
C LEU A 400 -17.42 14.18 -23.01
N LYS A 401 -16.11 14.31 -22.86
CA LYS A 401 -15.47 14.99 -21.73
C LYS A 401 -14.21 15.76 -22.19
N PRO A 402 -14.34 17.06 -22.52
CA PRO A 402 -13.24 17.85 -23.07
C PRO A 402 -12.01 17.96 -22.16
N ASP A 403 -12.20 17.93 -20.84
CA ASP A 403 -11.16 17.99 -19.81
C ASP A 403 -10.57 16.62 -19.44
N TYR A 404 -10.79 15.58 -20.25
CA TYR A 404 -10.26 14.24 -19.96
C TYR A 404 -8.75 14.13 -20.30
N ALA A 405 -7.92 14.57 -19.35
CA ALA A 405 -6.47 14.67 -19.49
C ALA A 405 -5.77 13.40 -20.02
N GLN A 406 -6.24 12.21 -19.62
CA GLN A 406 -5.67 10.94 -20.08
C GLN A 406 -5.87 10.73 -21.59
N ALA A 407 -7.09 10.94 -22.11
CA ALA A 407 -7.36 10.84 -23.55
C ALA A 407 -6.66 11.95 -24.34
N GLY A 408 -6.59 13.16 -23.80
CA GLY A 408 -5.86 14.28 -24.40
C GLY A 408 -4.37 13.96 -24.55
N SER A 409 -3.71 13.51 -23.48
CA SER A 409 -2.29 13.14 -23.52
C SER A 409 -2.03 11.99 -24.50
N ASN A 410 -2.90 10.97 -24.51
CA ASN A 410 -2.74 9.82 -25.40
C ASN A 410 -2.96 10.19 -26.87
N LEU A 411 -3.93 11.06 -27.17
CA LEU A 411 -4.14 11.61 -28.51
C LEU A 411 -2.96 12.47 -28.95
N GLY A 412 -2.44 13.34 -28.08
CA GLY A 412 -1.25 14.15 -28.36
C GLY A 412 -0.04 13.30 -28.72
N ILE A 413 0.27 12.27 -27.91
CA ILE A 413 1.37 11.33 -28.20
C ILE A 413 1.15 10.60 -29.53
N LEU A 414 -0.07 10.13 -29.79
CA LEU A 414 -0.41 9.43 -31.03
C LEU A 414 -0.18 10.34 -32.25
N LEU A 415 -0.73 11.55 -32.24
CA LEU A 415 -0.59 12.51 -33.33
C LEU A 415 0.87 12.92 -33.58
N LEU A 416 1.65 13.14 -32.52
CA LEU A 416 3.09 13.42 -32.63
C LEU A 416 3.85 12.25 -33.25
N SER A 417 3.52 11.01 -32.87
CA SER A 417 4.14 9.81 -33.45
C SER A 417 3.81 9.61 -34.93
N LEU A 418 2.67 10.14 -35.39
CA LEU A 418 2.23 10.14 -36.78
C LEU A 418 2.77 11.36 -37.58
N GLY A 419 3.59 12.21 -36.97
CA GLY A 419 4.13 13.42 -37.61
C GLY A 419 3.13 14.58 -37.72
N ARG A 420 1.95 14.49 -37.10
CA ARG A 420 0.92 15.54 -37.10
C ARG A 420 1.18 16.56 -35.99
N TYR A 421 2.34 17.23 -36.06
CA TYR A 421 2.83 18.10 -35.00
C TYR A 421 1.90 19.26 -34.65
N THR A 422 1.31 19.91 -35.66
CA THR A 422 0.42 21.06 -35.48
C THR A 422 -0.81 20.72 -34.62
N GLU A 423 -1.37 19.52 -34.80
CA GLU A 423 -2.47 19.07 -33.95
C GLU A 423 -2.01 18.44 -32.64
N GLY A 424 -0.87 17.73 -32.62
CA GLY A 424 -0.42 16.98 -31.46
C GLY A 424 0.09 17.83 -30.31
N TRP A 425 0.82 18.93 -30.59
CA TRP A 425 1.45 19.76 -29.56
C TRP A 425 0.46 20.40 -28.57
N PRO A 426 -0.66 21.01 -28.99
CA PRO A 426 -1.64 21.56 -28.05
C PRO A 426 -2.14 20.54 -27.02
N TYR A 427 -2.45 19.31 -27.46
CA TYR A 427 -2.88 18.25 -26.55
C TYR A 427 -1.75 17.78 -25.63
N TYR A 428 -0.53 17.72 -26.15
CA TYR A 428 0.64 17.31 -25.38
C TYR A 428 0.99 18.36 -24.29
N GLU A 429 0.98 19.65 -24.62
CA GLU A 429 1.27 20.75 -23.69
C GLU A 429 0.20 20.94 -22.62
N ALA A 430 -1.07 20.63 -22.92
CA ALA A 430 -2.17 20.73 -21.96
C ALA A 430 -1.92 19.93 -20.67
N ARG A 431 -1.02 18.93 -20.67
CA ARG A 431 -0.62 18.19 -19.45
C ARG A 431 0.04 19.08 -18.38
N TYR A 432 0.59 20.23 -18.76
CA TYR A 432 1.26 21.14 -17.84
C TYR A 432 0.30 22.12 -17.17
N ASN A 433 -0.94 22.19 -17.65
CA ASN A 433 -1.96 23.13 -17.21
C ASN A 433 -3.06 22.49 -16.36
N SER A 434 -2.94 21.20 -16.02
CA SER A 434 -3.94 20.39 -15.30
C SER A 434 -3.59 20.09 -13.86
#